data_AF-A0A178Y097-F1
#
_entry.id   AF-A0A178Y097-F1
#
_cell.length_a   1.000
_cell.length_b   1.000
_cell.length_c   1.000
_cell.angle_alpha   90.00
_cell.angle_beta   90.00
_cell.angle_gamma   90.00
#
_symmetry.space_group_name_H-M   'P 1'
#
loop_
_entity.id
_entity.type
_entity.pdbx_description
1 polymer ?
#
loop_
_entity_poly.entity_id
_entity_poly.type
_entity_poly.pdbx_seq_one_letter_code
_entity_poly.pdbx_strand_id
1 'polypeptide(L)'
;MKVATETVERMAKLWQVEETMRGQSPDARVAVRQQTSAAIVTELFALWQKTLPRISGKSKLAEAIRYAMSRRAIFERFLADGRIELDSNIVERAIRPQASADSLYPSSSSVWKH
;
A
#
# COMPACT_ATOMS: atom_id res chain seq x y z
N MET A 1 -0.13 -15.50 -4.97
CA MET A 1 0.00 -14.84 -6.29
C MET A 1 1.26 -13.99 -6.30
N LYS A 2 2.09 -14.10 -7.34
CA LYS A 2 3.41 -13.45 -7.42
C LYS A 2 3.39 -11.94 -7.11
N VAL A 3 2.38 -11.21 -7.59
CA VAL A 3 2.25 -9.76 -7.33
C VAL A 3 2.01 -9.39 -5.87
N ALA A 4 1.25 -10.20 -5.12
CA ALA A 4 0.94 -9.91 -3.72
C ALA A 4 2.20 -10.05 -2.86
N THR A 5 2.96 -11.14 -3.08
CA THR A 5 4.26 -11.38 -2.42
C THR A 5 5.25 -10.27 -2.76
N GLU A 6 5.41 -9.93 -4.04
CA GLU A 6 6.31 -8.86 -4.49
C GLU A 6 5.93 -7.47 -3.95
N THR A 7 4.63 -7.23 -3.71
CA THR A 7 4.17 -6.00 -3.08
C THR A 7 4.54 -5.98 -1.59
N VAL A 8 4.28 -7.07 -0.87
CA VAL A 8 4.61 -7.20 0.56
C VAL A 8 6.11 -7.03 0.79
N GLU A 9 6.96 -7.64 -0.04
CA GLU A 9 8.42 -7.52 0.05
C GLU A 9 8.90 -6.07 -0.15
N ARG A 10 8.38 -5.37 -1.16
CA ARG A 10 8.72 -3.96 -1.40
C ARG A 10 8.27 -3.06 -0.26
N MET A 11 7.12 -3.37 0.32
CA MET A 11 6.59 -2.64 1.46
C MET A 11 7.41 -2.88 2.73
N ALA A 12 7.84 -4.12 2.98
CA ALA A 12 8.74 -4.42 4.09
C ALA A 12 10.05 -3.62 3.98
N LYS A 13 10.62 -3.52 2.76
CA LYS A 13 11.81 -2.68 2.52
C LYS A 13 11.53 -1.20 2.81
N LEU A 14 10.38 -0.69 2.38
CA LEU A 14 9.99 0.70 2.63
C LEU A 14 9.84 0.97 4.15
N TRP A 15 9.24 0.05 4.89
CA TRP A 15 9.10 0.15 6.35
C TRP A 15 10.44 0.08 7.09
N GLN A 16 11.37 -0.78 6.64
CA GLN A 16 12.73 -0.80 7.19
C GLN A 16 13.43 0.55 7.01
N VAL A 17 13.29 1.15 5.83
CA VAL A 17 13.85 2.48 5.55
C VAL A 17 13.21 3.54 6.46
N GLU A 18 11.88 3.53 6.64
CA GLU A 18 11.21 4.44 7.58
C GLU A 18 11.64 4.23 9.05
N GLU A 19 11.87 2.98 9.46
CA GLU A 19 12.34 2.65 10.80
C GLU A 19 13.75 3.19 11.08
N THR A 20 14.66 3.11 10.10
CA THR A 20 16.01 3.68 10.22
C THR A 20 16.01 5.20 10.40
N MET A 21 14.95 5.88 9.98
CA MET A 21 14.82 7.33 10.11
C MET A 21 13.98 7.77 11.31
N ARG A 22 13.49 6.83 12.11
CA ARG A 22 12.71 7.15 13.31
C ARG A 22 13.57 8.00 14.25
N GLY A 23 13.06 9.18 14.60
CA GLY A 23 13.77 10.15 15.46
C GLY A 23 14.68 11.14 14.72
N GLN A 24 14.87 11.01 13.40
CA GLN A 24 15.55 12.01 12.56
C GLN A 24 14.68 13.26 12.37
N SER A 25 15.31 14.39 11.98
CA SER A 25 14.60 15.61 11.60
C SER A 25 13.78 15.41 10.32
N PRO A 26 12.70 16.19 10.10
CA PRO A 26 11.89 16.09 8.89
C PRO A 26 12.70 16.24 7.59
N ASP A 27 13.69 17.13 7.55
CA ASP A 27 14.54 17.34 6.37
C ASP A 27 15.45 16.14 6.08
N ALA A 28 16.04 15.53 7.13
CA ALA A 28 16.82 14.31 6.98
C ALA A 28 15.96 13.14 6.49
N ARG A 29 14.70 13.06 6.95
CA ARG A 29 13.74 12.07 6.45
C ARG A 29 13.46 12.25 4.96
N VAL A 30 13.20 13.48 4.51
CA VAL A 30 12.97 13.78 3.10
C VAL A 30 14.18 13.39 2.24
N ALA A 31 15.39 13.75 2.67
CA ALA A 31 16.60 13.45 1.92
C ALA A 31 16.77 11.93 1.64
N VAL A 32 16.61 11.10 2.68
CA VAL A 32 16.73 9.65 2.52
C VAL A 32 15.52 9.05 1.80
N ARG A 33 14.30 9.58 2.02
CA ARG A 33 13.12 9.16 1.25
C ARG A 33 13.29 9.43 -0.24
N GLN A 34 13.88 10.55 -0.64
CA GLN A 34 14.15 10.85 -2.04
C GLN A 34 15.21 9.92 -2.65
N GLN A 35 16.22 9.50 -1.87
CA GLN A 35 17.27 8.60 -2.34
C GLN A 35 16.81 7.14 -2.46
N THR A 36 16.05 6.66 -1.48
CA THR A 36 15.75 5.23 -1.35
C THR A 36 14.26 4.96 -1.53
N SER A 37 13.40 5.62 -0.76
CA SER A 37 11.96 5.36 -0.77
C SER A 37 11.33 5.66 -2.14
N ALA A 38 11.74 6.74 -2.81
CA ALA A 38 11.21 7.14 -4.11
C ALA A 38 11.41 6.07 -5.19
N ALA A 39 12.57 5.40 -5.20
CA ALA A 39 12.84 4.29 -6.11
C ALA A 39 11.91 3.10 -5.82
N ILE A 40 11.75 2.72 -4.55
CA ILE A 40 10.86 1.63 -4.13
C ILE A 40 9.41 1.92 -4.51
N VAL A 41 8.94 3.14 -4.26
CA VAL A 41 7.58 3.57 -4.62
C VAL A 41 7.38 3.51 -6.13
N THR A 42 8.33 4.01 -6.91
CA THR A 42 8.27 3.98 -8.38
C THR A 42 8.19 2.54 -8.91
N GLU A 43 9.02 1.64 -8.40
CA GLU A 43 8.98 0.22 -8.76
C GLU A 43 7.65 -0.44 -8.39
N LEU A 44 7.09 -0.09 -7.23
CA LEU A 44 5.83 -0.63 -6.75
C LEU A 44 4.67 -0.27 -7.69
N PHE A 45 4.56 1.01 -8.07
CA PHE A 45 3.54 1.45 -9.02
C PHE A 45 3.76 0.85 -10.42
N ALA A 46 5.02 0.70 -10.85
CA ALA A 46 5.33 0.04 -12.12
C ALA A 46 4.90 -1.45 -12.11
N LEU A 47 5.11 -2.16 -11.01
CA LEU A 47 4.64 -3.55 -10.83
C LEU A 47 3.12 -3.64 -10.95
N TRP A 48 2.41 -2.76 -10.25
CA TRP A 48 0.95 -2.69 -10.28
C TRP A 48 0.41 -2.38 -11.68
N GLN A 49 1.01 -1.42 -12.38
CA GLN A 49 0.63 -1.07 -13.75
C GLN A 49 0.86 -2.24 -14.73
N LYS A 50 1.95 -3.00 -14.56
CA LYS A 50 2.20 -4.24 -15.34
C LYS A 50 1.26 -5.38 -14.97
N THR A 51 0.71 -5.38 -13.74
CA THR A 51 -0.18 -6.44 -13.27
C THR A 51 -1.61 -6.24 -13.76
N LEU A 52 -2.11 -5.00 -13.81
CA LEU A 52 -3.47 -4.68 -14.24
C LEU A 52 -3.93 -5.38 -15.55
N PRO A 53 -3.15 -5.40 -16.65
CA PRO A 53 -3.57 -6.08 -17.88
C PRO A 53 -3.51 -7.60 -17.79
N ARG A 54 -2.84 -8.17 -16.77
CA ARG A 54 -2.65 -9.63 -16.59
C ARG A 54 -3.73 -10.28 -15.74
N ILE A 55 -4.58 -9.49 -15.09
CA ILE A 55 -5.65 -9.96 -14.22
C ILE A 55 -7.00 -9.54 -14.78
N SER A 56 -8.05 -10.31 -14.48
CA SER A 56 -9.40 -9.93 -14.91
C SER A 56 -9.77 -8.57 -14.32
N GLY A 57 -10.24 -7.66 -15.18
CA GLY A 57 -10.66 -6.32 -14.78
C GLY A 57 -11.79 -6.33 -13.75
N LYS A 58 -12.56 -7.41 -13.62
CA LYS A 58 -13.62 -7.57 -12.61
C LYS A 58 -13.14 -8.19 -11.29
N SER A 59 -11.84 -8.50 -11.18
CA SER A 59 -11.29 -9.02 -9.92
C SER A 59 -11.20 -7.89 -8.89
N LYS A 60 -11.49 -8.22 -7.63
CA LYS A 60 -11.27 -7.31 -6.50
C LYS A 60 -9.82 -6.82 -6.44
N LEU A 61 -8.86 -7.64 -6.90
CA LEU A 61 -7.44 -7.26 -6.98
C LEU A 61 -7.22 -6.14 -8.00
N ALA A 62 -7.87 -6.20 -9.16
CA ALA A 62 -7.79 -5.14 -10.16
C ALA A 62 -8.41 -3.83 -9.65
N GLU A 63 -9.53 -3.91 -8.92
CA GLU A 63 -10.13 -2.75 -8.27
C GLU A 63 -9.21 -2.13 -7.22
N ALA A 64 -8.61 -2.95 -6.37
CA ALA A 64 -7.67 -2.49 -5.35
C ALA A 64 -6.42 -1.83 -5.95
N ILE A 65 -5.85 -2.41 -7.00
CA ILE A 65 -4.71 -1.81 -7.71
C ILE A 65 -5.12 -0.49 -8.38
N ARG A 66 -6.28 -0.43 -9.04
CA ARG A 66 -6.78 0.84 -9.63
C ARG A 66 -6.99 1.92 -8.58
N TYR A 67 -7.52 1.55 -7.41
CA TYR A 67 -7.67 2.46 -6.30
C TYR A 67 -6.31 2.99 -5.82
N ALA A 68 -5.32 2.13 -5.63
CA ALA A 68 -3.98 2.55 -5.24
C ALA A 68 -3.32 3.46 -6.28
N MET A 69 -3.43 3.11 -7.57
CA MET A 69 -2.99 3.93 -8.71
C MET A 69 -3.60 5.33 -8.69
N SER A 70 -4.91 5.46 -8.42
CA SER A 70 -5.58 6.77 -8.34
C SER A 70 -5.08 7.65 -7.20
N ARG A 71 -4.52 7.05 -6.16
CA ARG A 71 -3.97 7.75 -4.98
C ARG A 71 -2.46 7.91 -5.03
N ARG A 72 -1.81 7.59 -6.15
CA ARG A 72 -0.36 7.74 -6.33
C ARG A 72 0.14 9.13 -5.94
N ALA A 73 -0.51 10.19 -6.38
CA ALA A 73 -0.12 11.56 -6.06
C ALA A 73 -0.18 11.87 -4.55
N ILE A 74 -1.15 11.29 -3.83
CA ILE A 74 -1.27 11.42 -2.37
C ILE A 74 -0.15 10.64 -1.70
N PHE A 75 0.12 9.43 -2.19
CA PHE A 75 1.18 8.57 -1.68
C PHE A 75 2.56 9.19 -1.92
N GLU A 76 2.88 9.73 -3.09
CA GLU A 76 4.18 10.37 -3.35
C GLU A 76 4.41 11.64 -2.52
N ARG A 77 3.36 12.22 -1.93
CA ARG A 77 3.48 13.43 -1.11
C ARG A 77 4.31 13.22 0.16
N PHE A 78 4.32 12.02 0.76
CA PHE A 78 5.17 11.75 1.93
C PHE A 78 6.67 11.75 1.57
N LEU A 79 7.02 11.54 0.29
CA LEU A 79 8.40 11.59 -0.17
C LEU A 79 8.93 13.03 -0.17
N ALA A 80 8.05 14.01 -0.40
CA ALA A 80 8.40 15.42 -0.42
C ALA A 80 8.22 16.10 0.95
N ASP A 81 7.37 15.56 1.82
CA ASP A 81 7.08 16.12 3.13
C ASP A 81 7.44 15.14 4.26
N GLY A 82 8.51 15.46 4.99
CA GLY A 82 9.02 14.67 6.11
C GLY A 82 8.12 14.66 7.34
N ARG A 83 7.08 15.51 7.37
CA ARG A 83 6.05 15.53 8.42
C ARG A 83 4.91 14.56 8.13
N ILE A 84 4.75 14.15 6.87
CA ILE A 84 3.73 13.20 6.46
C ILE A 84 4.27 11.79 6.68
N GLU A 85 3.47 10.96 7.34
CA GLU A 85 3.73 9.54 7.51
C GLU A 85 3.23 8.74 6.30
N LEU A 86 3.83 7.56 6.10
CA LEU A 86 3.45 6.64 5.06
C LEU A 86 1.99 6.15 5.25
N ASP A 87 1.13 6.38 4.26
CA ASP A 87 -0.24 5.84 4.26
C ASP A 87 -0.22 4.32 3.96
N SER A 88 -0.20 3.53 5.03
CA SER A 88 -0.22 2.06 4.94
C SER A 88 -1.53 1.52 4.37
N ASN A 89 -2.64 2.26 4.52
CA ASN A 89 -3.97 1.81 4.12
C ASN A 89 -4.13 1.74 2.60
N ILE A 90 -3.47 2.62 1.84
CA ILE A 90 -3.42 2.51 0.36
C ILE A 90 -2.85 1.16 -0.06
N VAL A 91 -1.76 0.75 0.60
CA VAL A 91 -1.04 -0.47 0.30
C VAL A 91 -1.79 -1.68 0.83
N GLU A 92 -2.22 -1.67 2.09
CA GLU A 92 -2.97 -2.75 2.73
C GLU A 92 -4.20 -3.11 1.92
N ARG A 93 -4.91 -2.11 1.37
CA ARG A 93 -6.05 -2.37 0.48
C ARG A 93 -5.61 -3.02 -0.84
N ALA A 94 -4.44 -2.66 -1.37
CA ALA A 94 -3.88 -3.27 -2.58
C ALA A 94 -3.42 -4.72 -2.36
N ILE A 95 -2.88 -5.06 -1.19
CA ILE A 95 -2.40 -6.41 -0.84
C ILE A 95 -3.39 -7.27 -0.08
N ARG A 96 -4.54 -6.71 0.34
CA ARG A 96 -5.50 -7.40 1.21
C ARG A 96 -5.79 -8.79 0.63
N PRO A 97 -5.47 -9.87 1.37
CA PRO A 97 -5.71 -11.23 0.88
C PRO A 97 -7.20 -11.36 0.57
N GLN A 98 -7.49 -11.84 -0.64
CA GLN A 98 -8.84 -11.91 -1.20
C GLN A 98 -9.67 -13.05 -0.57
N ALA A 99 -9.56 -13.27 0.74
CA ALA A 99 -10.38 -14.22 1.48
C ALA A 99 -11.56 -13.46 2.14
N SER A 100 -12.59 -13.17 1.35
CA SER A 100 -13.97 -12.92 1.82
C SER A 100 -14.84 -12.49 0.64
N ALA A 101 -15.29 -13.48 -0.11
CA ALA A 101 -16.62 -13.51 -0.72
C ALA A 101 -16.82 -14.92 -1.25
N ASP A 102 -16.89 -15.89 -0.34
CA ASP A 102 -17.83 -16.96 -0.55
C ASP A 102 -18.81 -16.96 0.63
N SER A 103 -20.07 -17.15 0.29
CA SER A 103 -21.24 -16.93 1.10
C SER A 103 -21.38 -18.01 2.18
N LEU A 104 -21.53 -17.62 3.45
CA LEU A 104 -22.50 -18.21 4.39
C LEU A 104 -22.41 -17.48 5.73
N TYR A 105 -23.37 -16.59 6.00
CA TYR A 105 -24.10 -16.48 7.27
C TYR A 105 -25.08 -15.30 7.18
N PRO A 106 -26.39 -15.54 7.01
CA PRO A 106 -27.39 -14.56 7.40
C PRO A 106 -27.66 -14.68 8.91
N SER A 107 -27.89 -13.52 9.53
CA SER A 107 -28.49 -13.32 10.86
C SER A 107 -27.72 -13.82 12.09
N SER A 108 -27.28 -12.85 12.91
CA SER A 108 -27.99 -12.62 14.18
C SER A 108 -27.66 -11.25 14.78
N SER A 109 -28.73 -10.48 14.96
CA SER A 109 -28.83 -9.40 15.93
C SER A 109 -28.47 -9.90 17.33
N SER A 110 -27.59 -9.21 18.05
CA SER A 110 -27.85 -8.74 19.42
C SER A 110 -26.63 -8.08 20.08
N VAL A 111 -26.84 -6.81 20.47
CA VAL A 111 -26.65 -6.21 21.81
C VAL A 111 -25.33 -6.42 22.59
N TRP A 112 -24.76 -5.28 23.06
CA TRP A 112 -24.28 -4.95 24.43
C TRP A 112 -22.88 -4.28 24.49
N LYS A 113 -22.88 -2.99 24.86
CA LYS A 113 -21.95 -2.19 25.71
C LYS A 113 -22.13 -0.71 25.30
N HIS A 114 -22.59 0.23 26.13
CA HIS A 114 -22.65 0.37 27.59
C HIS A 114 -23.96 1.08 27.97
#